data_AF-A0A2D4VJ41-F1
#
_entry.id   AF-A0A2D4VJ41-F1
#
_cell.length_a   1.000
_cell.length_b   1.000
_cell.length_c   1.000
_cell.angle_alpha   90.00
_cell.angle_beta   90.00
_cell.angle_gamma   90.00
#
_symmetry.space_group_name_H-M   'P 1'
#
loop_
_entity.id
_entity.type
_entity.pdbx_description
1 polymer ?
#
loop_
_entity_poly.entity_id
_entity_poly.type
_entity_poly.pdbx_seq_one_letter_code
_entity_poly.pdbx_strand_id
1 'polypeptide(L)' 'MIDFYTWTTPNGYKVSIMLEETGLPYEVHP' A
#
# COMPACT_ATOMS: atom_id res chain seq x y z
N MET A 1 1.49 -12.88 1.07
CA MET A 1 2.36 -11.71 1.23
C MET A 1 2.06 -10.81 0.06
N ILE A 2 1.67 -9.56 0.30
CA ILE A 2 1.22 -8.62 -0.76
C ILE A 2 2.42 -7.77 -1.19
N ASP A 3 2.67 -7.66 -2.50
CA ASP A 3 3.67 -6.75 -3.03
C ASP A 3 2.97 -5.47 -3.49
N PHE A 4 3.31 -4.34 -2.88
CA PHE A 4 2.67 -3.06 -3.12
C PHE A 4 3.56 -2.13 -3.93
N TYR A 5 3.32 -2.12 -5.24
CA TYR A 5 3.92 -1.17 -6.17
C TYR A 5 3.13 0.14 -6.14
N THR A 6 3.79 1.22 -5.75
CA THR A 6 3.12 2.51 -5.55
C THR A 6 3.84 3.64 -6.26
N TRP A 7 3.14 4.74 -6.45
CA TRP A 7 3.67 6.00 -6.95
C TRP A 7 2.92 7.14 -6.27
N THR A 8 3.43 8.37 -6.36
CA THR A 8 2.81 9.56 -5.74
C THR A 8 1.51 9.99 -6.45
N THR A 9 0.46 9.19 -6.30
CA THR A 9 -0.87 9.39 -6.88
C THR A 9 -1.95 9.27 -5.79
N PRO A 10 -3.11 9.93 -5.94
CA PRO A 10 -4.20 9.82 -4.98
C PRO A 10 -4.66 8.37 -4.71
N ASN A 11 -4.58 7.49 -5.71
CA ASN A 11 -4.99 6.09 -5.55
C ASN A 11 -3.92 5.25 -4.83
N GLY A 12 -2.63 5.54 -5.02
CA GLY A 12 -1.55 4.91 -4.24
C GLY A 12 -1.72 5.14 -2.74
N TYR A 13 -2.07 6.37 -2.34
CA TYR A 13 -2.30 6.70 -0.93
C TYR A 13 -3.50 5.95 -0.33
N LYS A 14 -4.60 5.78 -1.07
CA LYS A 14 -5.78 5.04 -0.58
C LYS A 14 -5.44 3.59 -0.22
N VAL A 15 -4.67 2.91 -1.09
CA VAL A 15 -4.27 1.52 -0.87
C VAL A 15 -3.29 1.43 0.30
N SER A 16 -2.33 2.36 0.40
CA SER A 16 -1.42 2.44 1.55
C SER A 16 -2.19 2.58 2.87
N ILE A 17 -3.18 3.48 2.94
CA ILE A 17 -4.02 3.65 4.14
C ILE A 17 -4.75 2.35 4.49
N MET A 18 -5.36 1.68 3.51
CA MET A 18 -6.08 0.43 3.77
C MET A 18 -5.15 -0.67 4.32
N LEU A 19 -3.96 -0.82 3.76
CA LEU A 19 -2.99 -1.83 4.19
C LEU A 19 -2.55 -1.60 5.63
N GLU A 20 -2.34 -0.33 6.02
CA GLU A 20 -2.05 0.06 7.41
C GLU A 20 -3.23 -0.22 8.35
N GLU A 21 -4.43 0.24 8.01
CA GLU A 21 -5.63 0.10 8.87
C GLU A 21 -6.03 -1.36 9.11
N THR A 22 -5.76 -2.24 8.15
CA THR A 22 -6.10 -3.67 8.24
C THR A 22 -4.99 -4.55 8.79
N GLY A 23 -3.77 -4.00 8.94
CA GLY A 23 -2.60 -4.75 9.43
C GLY A 23 -2.21 -5.93 8.53
N LEU A 24 -2.56 -5.89 7.25
CA LEU A 24 -2.22 -6.96 6.31
C LEU A 24 -0.72 -6.94 6.03
N PRO A 25 -0.04 -8.10 6.00
CA PRO A 25 1.40 -8.14 5.72
C PRO A 25 1.67 -7.81 4.25
N TYR A 26 2.45 -6.76 4.01
CA TYR A 26 2.83 -6.28 2.67
C TYR A 26 4.27 -5.77 2.61
N GLU A 27 4.84 -5.75 1.41
CA GLU A 27 6.14 -5.16 1.08
C GLU A 27 5.96 -4.00 0.10
N VAL A 28 6.71 -2.90 0.27
CA VAL A 28 6.59 -1.69 -0.56
C VAL A 28 7.65 -1.66 -1.65
N HIS A 29 7.22 -1.40 -2.88
CA HIS A 29 8.08 -1.10 -4.02
C HIS A 29 7.80 0.34 -4.50
N PRO A 30 8.75 1.28 -4.29
CA PRO A 30 8.61 2.67 -4.69
C PRO A 30 8.83 2.92 -6.19
#